data_AF-A0A526WHH9-F1
#
_entry.id   AF-A0A526WHH9-F1
#
_cell.length_a   1.000
_cell.length_b   1.000
_cell.length_c   1.000
_cell.angle_alpha   90.00
_cell.angle_beta   90.00
_cell.angle_gamma   90.00
#
_symmetry.space_group_name_H-M   'P 1'
#
loop_
_entity.id
_entity.type
_entity.pdbx_description
1 polymer ?
#
loop_
_entity_poly.entity_id
_entity_poly.type
_entity_poly.pdbx_seq_one_letter_code
_entity_poly.pdbx_strand_id
1 'polypeptide(L)'
;MTADVEPAGAAEQQLRLLAIAAAEQAAGGAAELLRYAREGAAFVTGEPFDDDAVMKLCDAAKMALEIELGAEVTDRDADEREALNQALGALQLLLEGWA
;
A
#
# COMPACT_ATOMS: atom_id res chain seq x y z
N MET A 1 15.17 15.06 27.69
CA MET A 1 16.09 15.16 26.54
C MET A 1 15.23 15.14 25.30
N THR A 2 14.82 16.32 24.82
CA THR A 2 14.20 16.46 23.50
C THR A 2 15.30 16.19 22.49
N ALA A 3 15.22 15.06 21.78
CA ALA A 3 16.07 14.86 20.62
C ALA A 3 15.71 15.98 19.64
N ASP A 4 16.64 16.90 19.40
CA ASP A 4 16.60 17.76 18.23
C ASP A 4 16.70 16.80 17.04
N VAL A 5 15.55 16.44 16.48
CA VAL A 5 15.46 15.69 15.24
C VAL A 5 15.90 16.67 14.17
N GLU A 6 17.07 16.45 13.58
CA GLU A 6 17.50 17.22 12.42
C GLU A 6 16.40 17.25 11.35
N PRO A 7 16.22 18.37 10.62
CA PRO A 7 15.21 18.44 9.59
C PRO A 7 15.47 17.35 8.56
N ALA A 8 14.49 16.45 8.44
CA ALA A 8 14.45 15.41 7.42
C ALA A 8 14.77 16.00 6.04
N GLY A 9 15.64 15.35 5.28
CA GLY A 9 15.86 15.73 3.88
C GLY A 9 14.55 15.66 3.09
N ALA A 10 14.45 16.40 1.97
CA ALA A 10 13.23 16.42 1.16
C ALA A 10 12.75 15.01 0.74
N ALA A 11 13.69 14.10 0.45
CA ALA A 11 13.38 12.70 0.15
C ALA A 11 12.75 11.95 1.33
N GLU A 12 13.28 12.12 2.55
CA GLU A 12 12.72 11.50 3.75
C GLU A 12 11.33 12.05 4.07
N GLN A 13 11.12 13.35 3.90
CA GLN A 13 9.81 13.96 4.06
C GLN A 13 8.78 13.38 3.07
N GLN A 14 9.19 13.19 1.82
CA GLN A 14 8.33 12.58 0.80
C GLN A 14 7.99 11.12 1.12
N LEU A 15 8.96 10.32 1.54
CA LEU A 15 8.73 8.94 1.97
C LEU A 15 7.79 8.86 3.19
N ARG A 16 7.91 9.79 4.14
CA ARG A 16 7.01 9.88 5.29
C ARG A 16 5.57 10.19 4.87
N LEU A 17 5.37 11.12 3.95
CA LEU A 17 4.04 11.44 3.42
C LEU A 17 3.44 10.25 2.66
N LEU A 18 4.25 9.57 1.86
CA LEU A 18 3.84 8.36 1.14
C LEU A 18 3.44 7.24 2.11
N ALA A 19 4.18 7.06 3.20
CA ALA A 19 3.87 6.06 4.23
C ALA A 19 2.54 6.34 4.93
N ILE A 20 2.25 7.62 5.21
CA ILE A 20 0.97 8.04 5.79
C ILE A 20 -0.16 7.73 4.80
N ALA A 21 -0.02 8.13 3.54
CA ALA A 21 -1.02 7.86 2.52
C ALA A 21 -1.28 6.34 2.34
N ALA A 22 -0.22 5.52 2.35
CA ALA A 22 -0.33 4.07 2.30
C ALA A 22 -1.14 3.51 3.47
N ALA A 23 -0.85 3.98 4.69
CA ALA A 23 -1.57 3.55 5.90
C ALA A 23 -3.05 3.97 5.88
N GLU A 24 -3.35 5.19 5.41
CA GLU A 24 -4.72 5.68 5.27
C GLU A 24 -5.53 4.84 4.29
N GLN A 25 -4.96 4.54 3.11
CA GLN A 25 -5.62 3.69 2.12
C GLN A 25 -5.85 2.27 2.64
N ALA A 26 -4.85 1.69 3.31
CA ALA A 26 -4.97 0.36 3.92
C ALA A 26 -6.10 0.33 4.97
N ALA A 27 -6.15 1.32 5.85
CA ALA A 27 -7.18 1.43 6.88
C ALA A 27 -8.57 1.59 6.26
N GLY A 28 -8.71 2.44 5.24
CA GLY A 28 -9.97 2.67 4.55
C GLY A 28 -10.47 1.42 3.81
N GLY A 29 -9.61 0.76 3.04
CA GLY A 29 -9.95 -0.48 2.35
C GLY A 29 -10.34 -1.60 3.31
N ALA A 30 -9.56 -1.81 4.39
CA ALA A 30 -9.85 -2.83 5.39
C ALA A 30 -11.18 -2.56 6.13
N ALA A 31 -11.49 -1.29 6.45
CA ALA A 31 -12.75 -0.92 7.08
C ALA A 31 -13.95 -1.25 6.18
N GLU A 32 -13.87 -0.96 4.88
CA GLU A 32 -14.94 -1.29 3.93
C GLU A 32 -15.11 -2.79 3.79
N LEU A 33 -14.03 -3.57 3.63
CA LEU A 33 -14.13 -5.03 3.56
C LEU A 33 -14.79 -5.63 4.82
N LEU A 34 -14.44 -5.10 6.00
CA LEU A 34 -15.07 -5.51 7.27
C LEU A 34 -16.56 -5.14 7.32
N ARG A 35 -16.94 -3.97 6.78
CA ARG A 35 -18.33 -3.56 6.64
C ARG A 35 -19.09 -4.53 5.73
N TYR A 36 -18.55 -4.82 4.55
CA TYR A 36 -19.11 -5.81 3.61
C TYR A 36 -19.28 -7.19 4.25
N ALA A 37 -18.28 -7.67 4.98
CA ALA A 37 -18.35 -8.95 5.67
C ALA A 37 -19.44 -8.98 6.76
N ARG A 38 -19.66 -7.86 7.46
CA ARG A 38 -20.69 -7.74 8.51
C ARG A 38 -22.10 -7.62 7.97
N GLU A 39 -22.27 -6.88 6.88
CA GLU A 39 -23.57 -6.70 6.22
C GLU A 39 -24.03 -7.97 5.48
N GLY A 40 -23.14 -8.95 5.30
CA GLY A 40 -23.47 -10.31 4.91
C GLY A 40 -23.70 -10.51 3.41
N ALA A 41 -23.55 -9.47 2.59
CA ALA A 41 -23.76 -9.56 1.14
C ALA A 41 -22.78 -10.57 0.52
N ALA A 42 -21.46 -10.36 0.65
CA ALA A 42 -20.47 -11.14 -0.10
C ALA A 42 -20.52 -12.66 0.12
N PHE A 43 -20.75 -13.13 1.36
CA PHE A 43 -20.74 -14.56 1.68
C PHE A 43 -22.07 -15.27 1.41
N VAL A 44 -23.18 -14.53 1.34
CA VAL A 44 -24.53 -15.10 1.16
C VAL A 44 -24.97 -14.99 -0.30
N THR A 45 -24.57 -13.94 -1.02
CA THR A 45 -24.95 -13.70 -2.43
C THR A 45 -23.93 -14.24 -3.43
N GLY A 46 -22.68 -14.48 -3.01
CA GLY A 46 -21.58 -14.84 -3.91
C GLY A 46 -21.07 -13.66 -4.74
N GLU A 47 -21.45 -12.44 -4.38
CA GLU A 47 -20.96 -11.22 -5.03
C GLU A 47 -19.53 -10.89 -4.57
N PRO A 48 -18.68 -10.36 -5.47
CA PRO A 48 -17.35 -9.91 -5.11
C PRO A 48 -17.40 -8.75 -4.10
N PHE A 49 -16.27 -8.50 -3.43
CA PHE A 49 -16.09 -7.26 -2.68
C PHE A 49 -16.22 -6.05 -3.59
N ASP A 50 -16.58 -4.92 -3.01
CA ASP A 50 -16.55 -3.64 -3.70
C ASP A 50 -15.14 -3.35 -4.23
N ASP A 51 -15.10 -3.07 -5.52
CA ASP A 51 -13.90 -2.76 -6.28
C ASP A 51 -13.14 -1.59 -5.63
N ASP A 52 -13.85 -0.59 -5.09
CA ASP A 52 -13.23 0.54 -4.39
C ASP A 52 -12.46 0.12 -3.14
N ALA A 53 -12.96 -0.86 -2.39
CA ALA A 53 -12.29 -1.35 -1.19
C ALA A 53 -11.03 -2.14 -1.56
N VAL A 54 -11.09 -2.94 -2.63
CA VAL A 54 -9.95 -3.71 -3.14
C VAL A 54 -8.89 -2.78 -3.72
N MET A 55 -9.28 -1.76 -4.50
CA MET A 55 -8.35 -0.78 -5.08
C MET A 55 -7.58 -0.01 -4.02
N LYS A 56 -8.23 0.41 -2.93
CA LYS A 56 -7.54 1.09 -1.80
C LYS A 56 -6.43 0.23 -1.21
N LEU A 57 -6.64 -1.08 -1.08
CA LEU A 57 -5.61 -2.00 -0.58
C LEU A 57 -4.47 -2.19 -1.59
N CYS A 58 -4.78 -2.28 -2.88
CA CYS A 58 -3.78 -2.36 -3.94
C CYS A 58 -2.93 -1.08 -4.03
N ASP A 59 -3.54 0.09 -3.91
CA ASP A 59 -2.84 1.38 -3.86
C ASP A 59 -1.95 1.49 -2.60
N ALA A 60 -2.46 1.05 -1.44
CA ALA A 60 -1.67 0.98 -0.22
C ALA A 60 -0.43 0.09 -0.38
N ALA A 61 -0.60 -1.10 -0.97
CA ALA A 61 0.49 -2.03 -1.22
C ALA A 61 1.50 -1.46 -2.21
N LYS A 62 1.04 -0.81 -3.29
CA LYS A 62 1.90 -0.11 -4.25
C LYS A 62 2.77 0.94 -3.57
N MET A 63 2.17 1.83 -2.77
CA MET A 63 2.89 2.88 -2.05
C MET A 63 3.90 2.29 -1.05
N ALA A 64 3.54 1.20 -0.36
CA ALA A 64 4.47 0.50 0.53
C ALA A 64 5.69 -0.06 -0.23
N LEU A 65 5.47 -0.68 -1.40
CA LEU A 65 6.56 -1.18 -2.23
C LEU A 65 7.45 -0.06 -2.79
N GLU A 66 6.88 1.08 -3.17
CA GLU A 66 7.66 2.26 -3.59
C GLU A 66 8.57 2.76 -2.46
N ILE A 67 8.09 2.76 -1.21
CA ILE A 67 8.91 3.11 -0.04
C ILE A 67 10.01 2.07 0.15
N GLU A 68 9.67 0.79 0.14
CA GLU A 68 10.64 -0.30 0.33
C GLU A 68 11.73 -0.27 -0.74
N LEU A 69 11.39 -0.04 -2.01
CA LEU A 69 12.35 0.02 -3.11
C LEU A 69 13.16 1.34 -3.15
N GLY A 70 12.61 2.43 -2.61
CA GLY A 70 13.26 3.73 -2.48
C GLY A 70 14.18 3.85 -1.26
N ALA A 71 14.00 3.00 -0.25
CA ALA A 71 14.87 2.93 0.91
C ALA A 71 16.17 2.17 0.58
N GLU A 72 17.32 2.72 0.99
CA GLU A 72 18.59 1.97 0.99
C GLU A 72 18.57 0.92 2.11
N VAL A 73 17.89 -0.20 1.86
CA VAL A 73 17.87 -1.33 2.79
C VAL A 73 19.17 -2.11 2.64
N THR A 74 20.01 -2.07 3.67
CA THR A 74 21.38 -2.60 3.65
C THR A 74 21.44 -4.13 3.50
N ASP A 75 20.38 -4.84 3.89
CA ASP A 75 20.34 -6.30 3.97
C ASP A 75 19.49 -6.97 2.88
N ARG A 76 18.99 -6.21 1.89
CA ARG A 76 18.16 -6.78 0.82
C ARG A 76 19.01 -7.44 -0.25
N ASP A 77 18.76 -8.71 -0.53
CA ASP A 77 19.44 -9.40 -1.62
C ASP A 77 18.86 -9.04 -3.01
N ALA A 78 19.55 -9.44 -4.07
CA ALA A 78 19.16 -9.10 -5.43
C ALA A 78 17.84 -9.76 -5.86
N ASP A 79 17.54 -10.96 -5.34
CA ASP A 79 16.36 -11.73 -5.68
C ASP A 79 15.11 -11.12 -5.00
N GLU A 80 15.24 -10.73 -3.73
CA GLU A 80 14.22 -9.99 -3.00
C GLU A 80 13.88 -8.66 -3.68
N ARG A 81 14.89 -7.92 -4.13
CA ARG A 81 14.68 -6.65 -4.85
C ARG A 81 13.94 -6.87 -6.17
N GLU A 82 14.28 -7.91 -6.91
CA GLU A 82 13.60 -8.28 -8.15
C GLU A 82 12.14 -8.69 -7.89
N ALA A 83 11.89 -9.50 -6.86
CA ALA A 83 10.53 -9.89 -6.48
C ALA A 83 9.65 -8.68 -6.13
N LEU A 84 10.19 -7.70 -5.38
CA LEU A 84 9.47 -6.47 -5.05
C LEU A 84 9.18 -5.61 -6.29
N ASN A 85 10.13 -5.50 -7.22
CA ASN A 85 9.91 -4.80 -8.48
C ASN A 85 8.82 -5.46 -9.33
N GLN A 86 8.82 -6.79 -9.42
CA GLN A 86 7.79 -7.55 -10.14
C GLN A 86 6.41 -7.37 -9.50
N ALA A 87 6.33 -7.40 -8.17
CA ALA A 87 5.09 -7.15 -7.44
C ALA A 87 4.57 -5.73 -7.68
N LEU A 88 5.45 -4.72 -7.66
CA LEU A 88 5.09 -3.33 -7.94
C LEU A 88 4.55 -3.17 -9.36
N GLY A 89 5.23 -3.74 -10.36
CA GLY A 89 4.78 -3.70 -11.75
C GLY A 89 3.43 -4.37 -11.96
N ALA A 90 3.20 -5.53 -11.33
CA ALA A 90 1.91 -6.22 -11.38
C ALA A 90 0.76 -5.39 -10.76
N LEU A 91 1.01 -4.73 -9.62
CA LEU A 91 0.04 -3.85 -8.98
C LEU A 91 -0.27 -2.61 -9.83
N GLN A 92 0.75 -2.00 -10.46
CA GLN A 92 0.55 -0.87 -11.36
C GLN A 92 -0.33 -1.25 -12.55
N LEU A 93 -0.06 -2.38 -13.21
CA LEU A 93 -0.88 -2.87 -14.33
C LEU A 93 -2.32 -3.17 -13.92
N LEU A 94 -2.52 -3.74 -12.72
CA LEU A 94 -3.86 -3.99 -12.19
C LEU A 94 -4.63 -2.68 -11.99
N LEU A 95 -4.02 -1.71 -11.33
CA LEU A 95 -4.64 -0.40 -11.04
C LEU A 95 -4.92 0.41 -12.32
N GLU A 96 -4.02 0.36 -13.30
CA GLU A 96 -4.22 1.00 -14.61
C GLU A 96 -5.37 0.37 -15.40
N GLY A 97 -5.58 -0.94 -15.28
CA GLY A 97 -6.70 -1.63 -15.94
C GLY A 97 -8.07 -1.29 -15.36
N TRP A 98 -8.13 -0.63 -14.20
CA TRP A 98 -9.34 -0.31 -13.45
C TRP A 98 -9.70 1.19 -13.47
N ALA A 99 -8.76 2.05 -13.90
CA ALA A 99 -8.94 3.51 -14.04
C ALA A 99 -9.60 3.89 -15.37
#